data_AF-A0A3B8HEY0-F1
#
_entry.id   AF-A0A3B8HEY0-F1
#
_cell.length_a   1.000
_cell.length_b   1.000
_cell.length_c   1.000
_cell.angle_alpha   90.00
_cell.angle_beta   90.00
_cell.angle_gamma   90.00
#
_symmetry.space_group_name_H-M   'P 1'
#
loop_
_entity.id
_entity.type
_entity.pdbx_description
1 polymer ?
#
loop_
_entity_poly.entity_id
_entity_poly.type
_entity_poly.pdbx_seq_one_letter_code
_entity_poly.pdbx_strand_id
1 'polypeptide(L)'
;MTKGSVIPILERNRQFLQLRKEGMSRTELARRFNLSPSRVYLIEKQDAATRSMAERRARMIKQLQDANDMDKLWPVEDLLDALGLIVVTRKRLVDHFAEKVQDQISLREFMDMCVDAPVEGLDFMMSPLLRVYGLGKKGFWSVVKGLTDLDMGTRCNQEWQTRLVKVMIKH
;
A
#
# COMPACT_ATOMS: atom_id res chain seq x y z
N MET A 1 -7.53 29.36 -35.00
CA MET A 1 -7.95 28.04 -34.49
C MET A 1 -7.24 27.80 -33.16
N THR A 2 -7.94 27.96 -32.05
CA THR A 2 -7.37 27.82 -30.70
C THR A 2 -7.06 26.35 -30.43
N LYS A 3 -5.76 26.03 -30.24
CA LYS A 3 -5.32 24.73 -29.72
C LYS A 3 -5.97 24.54 -28.35
N GLY A 4 -7.04 23.75 -28.28
CA GLY A 4 -7.63 23.34 -27.03
C GLY A 4 -6.58 22.61 -26.21
N SER A 5 -6.24 23.17 -25.04
CA SER A 5 -5.36 22.54 -24.07
C SER A 5 -5.90 21.13 -23.77
N VAL A 6 -5.17 20.10 -24.18
CA VAL A 6 -5.54 18.72 -23.90
C VAL A 6 -5.32 18.50 -22.40
N ILE A 7 -6.40 18.62 -21.62
CA ILE A 7 -6.36 18.32 -20.19
C ILE A 7 -5.96 16.85 -20.03
N PRO A 8 -4.93 16.53 -19.23
CA PRO A 8 -4.57 15.14 -18.94
C PRO A 8 -5.77 14.35 -18.40
N ILE A 9 -5.89 13.08 -18.79
CA ILE A 9 -7.05 12.23 -18.44
C ILE A 9 -7.31 12.20 -16.93
N LEU A 10 -6.25 12.16 -16.12
CA LEU A 10 -6.34 12.18 -14.67
C LEU A 10 -6.99 13.46 -14.15
N GLU A 11 -6.59 14.61 -14.70
CA GLU A 11 -7.09 15.91 -14.29
C GLU A 11 -8.55 16.11 -14.73
N ARG A 12 -8.89 15.67 -15.95
CA ARG A 12 -10.27 15.62 -16.43
C ARG A 12 -11.16 14.77 -15.50
N ASN A 13 -10.69 13.60 -15.08
CA ASN A 13 -11.45 12.72 -14.19
C ASN A 13 -11.64 13.34 -12.80
N ARG A 14 -10.65 14.06 -12.28
CA ARG A 14 -10.78 14.82 -11.01
C ARG A 14 -11.85 15.89 -11.11
N GLN A 15 -11.82 16.70 -12.17
CA GLN A 15 -12.84 17.73 -12.43
C GLN A 15 -14.24 17.12 -12.59
N PHE A 16 -14.34 15.98 -13.29
CA PHE A 16 -15.59 15.22 -13.41
C PHE A 16 -16.15 14.84 -12.02
N LEU A 17 -15.32 14.25 -11.17
CA LEU A 17 -15.72 13.79 -9.83
C LEU A 17 -16.08 14.95 -8.90
N GLN A 18 -15.41 16.10 -9.03
CA GLN A 18 -15.75 17.31 -8.28
C GLN A 18 -17.13 17.84 -8.65
N LEU A 19 -17.39 18.07 -9.94
CA LEU A 19 -18.70 18.52 -10.42
C LEU A 19 -19.82 17.51 -10.09
N ARG A 20 -19.48 16.21 -10.05
CA ARG A 20 -20.41 15.17 -9.60
C ARG A 20 -20.80 15.33 -8.13
N LYS A 21 -19.84 15.65 -7.26
CA LYS A 21 -20.07 15.94 -5.82
C LYS A 21 -20.89 17.21 -5.62
N GLU A 22 -20.76 18.18 -6.52
CA GLU A 22 -21.55 19.43 -6.54
C GLU A 22 -22.99 19.23 -7.04
N GLY A 23 -23.38 17.98 -7.40
CA GLY A 23 -24.75 17.62 -7.75
C GLY A 23 -25.03 17.49 -9.24
N MET A 24 -24.04 17.72 -10.12
CA MET A 24 -24.24 17.62 -11.56
C MET A 24 -24.61 16.19 -11.99
N SER A 25 -25.54 16.08 -12.93
CA SER A 25 -26.02 14.77 -13.42
C SER A 25 -24.99 14.06 -14.29
N ARG A 26 -25.04 12.72 -14.32
CA ARG A 26 -24.18 11.90 -15.20
C ARG A 26 -24.31 12.31 -16.67
N THR A 27 -25.53 12.60 -17.12
CA THR A 27 -25.83 12.97 -18.51
C THR A 27 -25.19 14.30 -18.89
N GLU A 28 -25.26 15.28 -17.99
CA GLU A 28 -24.66 16.60 -18.19
C GLU A 28 -23.14 16.53 -18.19
N LEU A 29 -22.55 15.79 -17.24
CA LEU A 29 -21.10 15.55 -17.20
C LEU A 29 -20.62 14.77 -18.44
N ALA A 30 -21.36 13.76 -18.89
CA ALA A 30 -21.02 13.00 -20.09
C ALA A 30 -20.92 13.91 -21.33
N ARG A 31 -21.88 14.83 -21.50
CA ARG A 31 -21.85 15.83 -22.57
C ARG A 31 -20.68 16.80 -22.39
N ARG A 32 -20.51 17.36 -21.19
CA ARG A 32 -19.47 18.37 -20.88
C ARG A 32 -18.05 17.85 -21.11
N PHE A 33 -17.79 16.59 -20.76
CA PHE A 33 -16.47 15.96 -20.89
C PHE A 33 -16.33 15.08 -22.13
N ASN A 34 -17.32 15.05 -23.02
CA ASN A 34 -17.38 14.18 -24.19
C ASN A 34 -17.07 12.71 -23.85
N LEU A 35 -17.77 12.17 -22.84
CA LEU A 35 -17.59 10.82 -22.32
C LEU A 35 -18.78 9.93 -22.67
N SER A 36 -18.50 8.67 -23.00
CA SER A 36 -19.55 7.65 -23.12
C SER A 36 -20.10 7.27 -21.73
N PRO A 37 -21.35 6.77 -21.65
CA PRO A 37 -21.93 6.27 -20.40
C PRO A 37 -21.04 5.22 -19.70
N SER A 38 -20.45 4.30 -20.47
CA SER A 38 -19.53 3.30 -19.94
C SER A 38 -18.27 3.92 -19.33
N ARG A 39 -17.73 4.98 -19.94
CA ARG A 39 -16.56 5.67 -19.40
C ARG A 39 -16.89 6.41 -18.11
N VAL A 40 -18.06 7.04 -18.03
CA VAL A 40 -18.56 7.66 -16.80
C VAL A 40 -18.68 6.63 -15.69
N TYR A 41 -19.31 5.49 -15.96
CA TYR A 41 -19.42 4.39 -15.00
C TYR A 41 -18.05 3.93 -14.48
N LEU A 42 -17.07 3.74 -15.38
CA LEU A 42 -15.72 3.32 -14.98
C LEU A 42 -15.01 4.35 -14.10
N ILE A 43 -15.17 5.66 -14.38
CA ILE A 43 -14.58 6.73 -13.56
C ILE A 43 -15.17 6.70 -12.16
N GLU A 44 -16.50 6.65 -12.03
CA GLU A 44 -17.17 6.60 -10.74
C GLU A 44 -16.84 5.31 -9.96
N LYS A 45 -16.82 4.16 -10.66
CA LYS A 45 -16.46 2.87 -10.05
C LYS A 45 -15.03 2.87 -9.50
N GLN A 46 -14.08 3.41 -10.28
CA GLN A 46 -12.68 3.51 -9.86
C GLN A 46 -12.53 4.44 -8.65
N ASP A 47 -13.22 5.57 -8.65
CA ASP A 47 -13.21 6.50 -7.53
C ASP A 47 -13.83 5.90 -6.27
N ALA A 48 -14.97 5.21 -6.38
CA ALA A 48 -15.60 4.51 -5.27
C ALA A 48 -14.67 3.42 -4.69
N ALA A 49 -14.02 2.62 -5.54
CA ALA A 49 -13.04 1.63 -5.10
C ALA A 49 -11.85 2.29 -4.40
N THR A 50 -11.34 3.40 -4.94
CA THR A 50 -10.21 4.14 -4.35
C THR A 50 -10.58 4.70 -2.98
N ARG A 51 -11.77 5.30 -2.84
CA ARG A 51 -12.28 5.80 -1.55
C ARG A 51 -12.46 4.69 -0.53
N SER A 52 -13.10 3.59 -0.93
CA SER A 52 -13.29 2.41 -0.06
C SER A 52 -11.96 1.85 0.43
N MET A 53 -10.95 1.77 -0.44
CA MET A 53 -9.61 1.31 -0.05
C MET A 53 -8.92 2.31 0.89
N ALA A 54 -9.03 3.62 0.63
CA ALA A 54 -8.48 4.65 1.49
C ALA A 54 -9.11 4.63 2.89
N GLU A 55 -10.42 4.43 2.98
CA GLU A 55 -11.13 4.29 4.25
C GLU A 55 -10.73 3.02 5.01
N ARG A 56 -10.63 1.88 4.32
CA ARG A 56 -10.14 0.62 4.92
C ARG A 56 -8.73 0.81 5.48
N ARG A 57 -7.85 1.43 4.69
CA ARG A 57 -6.48 1.75 5.09
C ARG A 57 -6.46 2.65 6.33
N ALA A 58 -7.24 3.73 6.34
CA ALA A 58 -7.31 4.66 7.47
C ALA A 58 -7.81 3.97 8.75
N ARG A 59 -8.82 3.10 8.65
CA ARG A 59 -9.29 2.29 9.79
C ARG A 59 -8.20 1.38 10.33
N MET A 60 -7.48 0.69 9.45
CA MET A 60 -6.40 -0.21 9.84
C MET A 60 -5.25 0.53 10.53
N ILE A 61 -4.83 1.69 9.98
CA ILE A 61 -3.79 2.53 10.61
C ILE A 61 -4.21 2.92 12.03
N LYS A 62 -5.46 3.38 12.20
CA LYS A 62 -5.98 3.72 13.52
C LYS A 62 -5.96 2.53 14.48
N GLN A 63 -6.35 1.34 14.02
CA GLN A 63 -6.30 0.13 14.83
C GLN A 63 -4.87 -0.24 15.25
N LEU A 64 -3.88 -0.06 14.36
CA LEU A 64 -2.47 -0.28 14.68
C LEU A 64 -2.00 0.69 15.77
N GLN A 65 -2.31 1.98 15.62
CA GLN A 65 -2.00 3.02 16.61
C GLN A 65 -2.63 2.72 17.98
N ASP A 66 -3.92 2.41 17.99
CA ASP A 66 -4.69 2.16 19.21
C ASP A 66 -4.20 0.88 19.93
N ALA A 67 -3.80 -0.14 19.17
CA ALA A 67 -3.24 -1.36 19.73
C ALA A 67 -1.85 -1.12 20.32
N ASN A 68 -0.98 -0.38 19.61
CA ASN A 68 0.42 -0.10 19.98
C ASN A 68 1.17 -1.35 20.48
N ASP A 69 0.87 -2.48 19.86
CA ASP A 69 1.32 -3.82 20.25
C ASP A 69 1.95 -4.52 19.04
N MET A 70 3.20 -4.94 19.22
CA MET A 70 4.00 -5.55 18.17
C MET A 70 3.66 -7.03 17.95
N ASP A 71 3.14 -7.68 18.98
CA ASP A 71 2.90 -9.13 19.03
C ASP A 71 1.45 -9.48 18.67
N LYS A 72 0.59 -8.46 18.58
CA LYS A 72 -0.77 -8.61 18.05
C LYS A 72 -0.73 -9.06 16.59
N LEU A 73 -1.52 -10.09 16.30
CA LEU A 73 -1.69 -10.64 14.95
C LEU A 73 -2.67 -9.79 14.13
N TRP A 74 -2.29 -9.55 12.88
CA TRP A 74 -3.06 -8.78 11.91
C TRP A 74 -3.27 -9.59 10.63
N PRO A 75 -4.42 -9.48 9.97
CA PRO A 75 -4.58 -10.05 8.63
C PRO A 75 -3.51 -9.51 7.69
N VAL A 76 -2.81 -10.41 7.00
CA VAL A 76 -1.67 -10.07 6.13
C VAL A 76 -2.09 -9.03 5.08
N GLU A 77 -3.23 -9.22 4.42
CA GLU A 77 -3.70 -8.29 3.40
C GLU A 77 -3.96 -6.89 3.94
N ASP A 78 -4.56 -6.78 5.13
CA ASP A 78 -4.85 -5.48 5.77
C ASP A 78 -3.56 -4.76 6.16
N LEU A 79 -2.58 -5.49 6.69
CA LEU A 79 -1.28 -4.92 7.03
C LEU A 79 -0.54 -4.44 5.78
N LEU A 80 -0.53 -5.23 4.70
CA LEU A 80 0.11 -4.84 3.43
C LEU A 80 -0.60 -3.65 2.77
N ASP A 81 -1.92 -3.54 2.90
CA ASP A 81 -2.69 -2.36 2.47
C ASP A 81 -2.35 -1.11 3.30
N ALA A 82 -2.18 -1.26 4.62
CA ALA A 82 -1.75 -0.19 5.52
C ALA A 82 -0.40 0.40 5.10
N LEU A 83 0.55 -0.46 4.72
CA LEU A 83 1.90 -0.06 4.31
C LEU A 83 1.95 0.70 2.98
N GLY A 84 0.88 0.68 2.17
CA GLY A 84 0.82 1.43 0.92
C GLY A 84 1.86 0.99 -0.11
N LEU A 85 2.14 -0.31 -0.17
CA LEU A 85 3.17 -0.89 -1.03
C LEU A 85 2.83 -0.73 -2.52
N ILE A 86 3.87 -0.72 -3.36
CA ILE A 86 3.66 -0.83 -4.81
C ILE A 86 2.97 -2.16 -5.16
N VAL A 87 2.08 -2.13 -6.16
CA VAL A 87 1.17 -3.24 -6.51
C VAL A 87 1.90 -4.58 -6.68
N VAL A 88 3.05 -4.58 -7.36
CA VAL A 88 3.82 -5.81 -7.59
C VAL A 88 4.39 -6.37 -6.29
N THR A 89 4.94 -5.54 -5.41
CA THR A 89 5.47 -5.97 -4.11
C THR A 89 4.37 -6.52 -3.23
N ARG A 90 3.23 -5.82 -3.15
CA ARG A 90 2.05 -6.31 -2.42
C ARG A 90 1.65 -7.70 -2.90
N LYS A 91 1.52 -7.88 -4.22
CA LYS A 91 1.14 -9.17 -4.81
C LYS A 91 2.11 -10.29 -4.41
N ARG A 92 3.43 -10.05 -4.52
CA ARG A 92 4.44 -11.07 -4.16
C ARG A 92 4.41 -11.45 -2.68
N LEU A 93 4.14 -10.49 -1.79
CA LEU A 93 4.01 -10.78 -0.37
C LEU A 93 2.74 -11.56 -0.06
N VAL A 94 1.60 -11.18 -0.66
CA VAL A 94 0.35 -11.96 -0.53
C VAL A 94 0.55 -13.39 -1.02
N ASP A 95 1.12 -13.57 -2.22
CA ASP A 95 1.38 -14.90 -2.79
C ASP A 95 2.31 -15.71 -1.83
N HIS A 96 3.37 -15.10 -1.28
CA HIS A 96 4.29 -15.74 -0.34
C HIS A 96 3.65 -16.23 0.96
N PHE A 97 2.79 -15.39 1.57
CA PHE A 97 2.10 -15.75 2.81
C PHE A 97 1.01 -16.81 2.56
N ALA A 98 0.34 -16.75 1.41
CA ALA A 98 -0.63 -17.76 0.99
C ALA A 98 0.03 -19.14 0.80
N GLU A 99 1.22 -19.21 0.17
CA GLU A 99 2.00 -20.44 0.02
C GLU A 99 2.38 -21.07 1.37
N LYS A 100 2.58 -20.24 2.40
CA LYS A 100 2.88 -20.67 3.77
C LYS A 100 1.64 -20.97 4.62
N VAL A 101 0.44 -20.83 4.06
CA VAL A 101 -0.84 -20.96 4.77
C VAL A 101 -0.90 -20.02 5.99
N GLN A 102 -0.29 -18.84 5.86
CA GLN A 102 -0.22 -17.82 6.90
C GLN A 102 -1.10 -16.64 6.48
N ASP A 103 -2.27 -16.52 7.10
CA ASP A 103 -3.23 -15.43 6.84
C ASP A 103 -3.07 -14.25 7.80
N GLN A 104 -2.33 -14.45 8.90
CA GLN A 104 -2.04 -13.43 9.91
C GLN A 104 -0.56 -13.33 10.24
N ILE A 105 -0.11 -12.13 10.59
CA ILE A 105 1.27 -11.86 11.02
C ILE A 105 1.30 -10.73 12.03
N SER A 106 2.26 -10.79 12.96
CA SER A 106 2.54 -9.70 13.89
C SER A 106 3.43 -8.63 13.26
N LEU A 107 3.41 -7.40 13.81
CA LEU A 107 4.34 -6.36 13.37
C LEU A 107 5.79 -6.76 13.63
N ARG A 108 6.05 -7.46 14.75
CA ARG A 108 7.39 -7.97 15.09
C ARG A 108 7.92 -8.90 14.00
N GLU A 109 7.16 -9.95 13.68
CA GLU A 109 7.55 -10.93 12.66
C GLU A 109 7.75 -10.26 11.31
N PHE A 110 6.85 -9.34 10.93
CA PHE A 110 6.97 -8.64 9.67
C PHE A 110 8.20 -7.71 9.62
N MET A 111 8.53 -7.02 10.72
CA MET A 111 9.76 -6.22 10.83
C MET A 111 11.02 -7.10 10.83
N ASP A 112 10.97 -8.29 11.43
CA ASP A 112 12.08 -9.25 11.42
C ASP A 112 12.40 -9.71 9.99
N MET A 113 11.40 -9.76 9.10
CA MET A 113 11.66 -10.03 7.69
C MET A 113 12.55 -8.98 7.02
N CYS A 114 12.57 -7.73 7.48
CA CYS A 114 13.44 -6.68 6.93
C CYS A 114 14.88 -6.75 7.44
N VAL A 115 15.13 -7.45 8.55
CA VAL A 115 16.46 -7.54 9.16
C VAL A 115 17.19 -8.76 8.62
N ASP A 116 18.49 -8.60 8.36
CA ASP A 116 19.33 -9.70 7.90
C ASP A 116 19.33 -10.88 8.89
N ALA A 117 19.00 -12.06 8.38
CA ALA A 117 19.05 -13.34 9.07
C ALA A 117 20.03 -14.29 8.34
N PRO A 118 20.54 -15.33 9.01
CA PRO A 118 21.34 -16.36 8.35
C PRO A 118 20.54 -17.03 7.24
N VAL A 119 21.19 -17.33 6.12
CA VAL A 119 20.58 -18.15 5.06
C VAL A 119 20.94 -19.61 5.34
N GLU A 120 19.94 -20.47 5.47
CA GLU A 120 20.18 -21.90 5.72
C GLU A 120 21.09 -22.48 4.63
N GLY A 121 22.19 -23.10 5.04
CA GLY A 121 23.16 -23.72 4.15
C GLY A 121 24.16 -22.78 3.48
N LEU A 122 24.18 -21.48 3.82
CA LEU A 122 25.12 -20.51 3.23
C LEU A 122 25.77 -19.63 4.32
N ASP A 123 27.06 -19.32 4.17
CA ASP A 123 27.82 -18.46 5.07
C ASP A 123 27.66 -16.96 4.72
N PHE A 124 26.42 -16.52 4.52
CA PHE A 124 26.11 -15.09 4.41
C PHE A 124 24.73 -14.76 4.98
N MET A 125 24.58 -13.50 5.36
CA MET A 125 23.36 -12.95 5.94
C MET A 125 22.53 -12.28 4.85
N MET A 126 21.22 -12.48 4.88
CA MET A 126 20.31 -11.80 3.96
C MET A 126 18.93 -11.67 4.59
N SER A 127 18.33 -10.49 4.48
CA SER A 127 16.95 -10.24 4.89
C SER A 127 15.99 -11.31 4.31
N PRO A 128 15.12 -11.92 5.13
CA PRO A 128 14.08 -12.83 4.66
C PRO A 128 13.20 -12.24 3.56
N LEU A 129 12.94 -10.93 3.59
CA LEU A 129 12.15 -10.25 2.57
C LEU A 129 12.78 -10.34 1.17
N LEU A 130 14.12 -10.27 1.07
CA LEU A 130 14.84 -10.44 -0.21
C LEU A 130 14.84 -11.88 -0.73
N ARG A 131 14.44 -12.86 0.10
CA ARG A 131 14.25 -14.25 -0.29
C ARG A 131 12.87 -14.51 -0.89
N VAL A 132 11.93 -13.58 -0.72
CA VAL A 132 10.59 -13.69 -1.30
C VAL A 132 10.70 -13.63 -2.82
N TYR A 133 10.17 -14.65 -3.50
CA TYR A 133 10.26 -14.76 -4.94
C TYR A 133 9.68 -13.53 -5.65
N GLY A 134 10.47 -12.94 -6.54
CA GLY A 134 10.09 -11.74 -7.30
C GLY A 134 10.15 -10.43 -6.52
N LEU A 135 10.66 -10.44 -5.28
CA LEU A 135 10.88 -9.23 -4.48
C LEU A 135 12.35 -8.77 -4.60
N GLY A 136 12.60 -7.83 -5.50
CA GLY A 136 13.93 -7.20 -5.64
C GLY A 136 14.14 -6.02 -4.69
N LYS A 137 15.32 -5.36 -4.76
CA LYS A 137 15.68 -4.19 -3.93
C LYS A 137 14.61 -3.09 -3.89
N LYS A 138 13.97 -2.81 -5.03
CA LYS A 138 12.87 -1.82 -5.09
C LYS A 138 11.67 -2.24 -4.23
N GLY A 139 11.33 -3.53 -4.22
CA GLY A 139 10.27 -4.07 -3.38
C GLY A 139 10.66 -4.03 -1.91
N PHE A 140 11.90 -4.39 -1.59
CA PHE A 140 12.44 -4.31 -0.24
C PHE A 140 12.33 -2.90 0.34
N TRP A 141 12.88 -1.90 -0.36
CA TRP A 141 12.84 -0.52 0.09
C TRP A 141 11.43 0.08 0.10
N SER A 142 10.50 -0.44 -0.72
CA SER A 142 9.08 -0.08 -0.62
C SER A 142 8.47 -0.53 0.70
N VAL A 143 8.86 -1.69 1.25
CA VAL A 143 8.39 -2.18 2.55
C VAL A 143 9.02 -1.38 3.68
N VAL A 144 10.33 -1.17 3.63
CA VAL A 144 11.04 -0.35 4.63
C VAL A 144 10.44 1.05 4.70
N LYS A 145 10.21 1.70 3.55
CA LYS A 145 9.55 3.00 3.49
C LYS A 145 8.13 2.94 4.05
N GLY A 146 7.36 1.91 3.70
CA GLY A 146 6.01 1.71 4.23
C GLY A 146 5.99 1.63 5.77
N LEU A 147 6.91 0.88 6.38
CA LEU A 147 7.03 0.77 7.83
C LEU A 147 7.50 2.08 8.48
N THR A 148 8.38 2.83 7.81
CA THR A 148 8.87 4.12 8.31
C THR A 148 7.82 5.22 8.28
N ASP A 149 6.98 5.25 7.23
CA ASP A 149 5.94 6.25 7.06
C ASP A 149 4.64 5.91 7.82
N LEU A 150 4.47 4.65 8.19
CA LEU A 150 3.30 4.17 8.91
C LEU A 150 3.43 4.51 10.40
N ASP A 151 2.49 5.28 10.93
CA ASP A 151 2.38 5.45 12.37
C ASP A 151 1.70 4.22 12.98
N MET A 152 2.49 3.39 13.67
CA MET A 152 2.07 2.13 14.31
C MET A 152 1.85 2.29 15.82
N GLY A 153 1.87 3.53 16.33
CA GLY A 153 1.91 3.81 17.77
C GLY A 153 3.34 3.91 18.32
N THR A 154 3.50 4.61 19.44
CA THR A 154 4.80 5.01 19.98
C THR A 154 5.78 3.86 20.19
N ARG A 155 5.31 2.74 20.77
CA ARG A 155 6.17 1.59 21.10
C ARG A 155 6.63 0.88 19.83
N CYS A 156 5.69 0.61 18.91
CA CYS A 156 6.00 -0.02 17.63
C CYS A 156 6.93 0.84 16.77
N ASN A 157 6.72 2.17 16.75
CA ASN A 157 7.58 3.10 16.01
C ASN A 157 9.00 3.13 16.60
N GLN A 158 9.16 3.15 17.93
CA GLN A 158 10.47 3.13 18.59
C GLN A 158 11.25 1.84 18.30
N GLU A 159 10.58 0.69 18.36
CA GLU A 159 11.19 -0.58 17.96
C GLU A 159 11.63 -0.53 16.50
N TRP A 160 10.75 -0.07 15.61
CA TRP A 160 11.08 0.02 14.19
C TRP A 160 12.31 0.90 13.95
N GLN A 161 12.41 2.07 14.60
CA GLN A 161 13.59 2.95 14.48
C GLN A 161 14.87 2.25 14.95
N THR A 162 14.79 1.44 16.00
CA THR A 162 15.92 0.66 16.50
C THR A 162 16.38 -0.40 15.49
N ARG A 163 15.44 -1.05 14.80
CA ARG A 163 15.72 -2.04 13.75
C ARG A 163 16.21 -1.38 12.45
N LEU A 164 15.66 -0.22 12.11
CA LEU A 164 15.99 0.53 10.89
C LEU A 164 17.48 0.86 10.81
N VAL A 165 18.13 1.19 11.94
CA VAL A 165 19.59 1.38 12.00
C VAL A 165 20.34 0.15 11.48
N LYS A 166 19.90 -1.06 11.86
CA LYS A 166 20.51 -2.31 11.40
C LYS A 166 20.27 -2.56 9.91
N VAL A 167 19.10 -2.17 9.40
CA VAL A 167 18.76 -2.27 7.98
C VAL A 167 19.64 -1.34 7.15
N MET A 168 19.81 -0.08 7.58
CA MET A 168 20.58 0.94 6.86
C MET A 168 22.09 0.69 6.84
N ILE A 169 22.63 -0.03 7.83
CA ILE A 169 24.07 -0.39 7.85
C ILE A 169 24.38 -1.51 6.85
N LYS A 170 23.41 -2.37 6.55
CA LYS A 170 23.65 -3.62 5.80
C LYS A 170 23.19 -3.59 4.33
N HIS A 171 22.39 -2.60 3.93
CA HIS A 171 21.80 -2.49 2.57
C HIS A 171 22.04 -1.12 1.95
#